data_AF-X0YR57-F1
#
_entry.id   AF-X0YR57-F1
#
_cell.length_a   1.000
_cell.length_b   1.000
_cell.length_c   1.000
_cell.angle_alpha   90.00
_cell.angle_beta   90.00
_cell.angle_gamma   90.00
#
_symmetry.space_group_name_H-M   'P 1'
#
loop_
_entity.id
_entity.type
_entity.pdbx_description
1 polymer ?
#
loop_
_entity_poly.entity_id
_entity_poly.type
_entity_poly.pdbx_seq_one_letter_code
_entity_poly.pdbx_strand_id
1 'polypeptide(L)'
;IAFPGMIILASIFDTILNYWVARLILKRFGYKLTNFTSFFNWRASKSFFGSYLLGMVLIILGTTYKIPLLNRIGINIQVFFAVVFLIYGLSLTAFILERFKIKNFLKWVIYILVCFQPLLSQIVVWAAMLDIWIDFRRLLAIRKE
;
A
#
# COMPACT_ATOMS: atom_id res chain seq x y z
N ILE A 1 14.34 5.59 -15.70
CA ILE A 1 13.46 6.39 -14.81
C ILE A 1 12.05 5.84 -14.90
N ALA A 2 11.37 5.65 -13.77
CA ALA A 2 10.01 5.10 -13.67
C ALA A 2 8.92 6.17 -13.94
N PHE A 3 9.09 6.94 -15.01
CA PHE A 3 8.31 8.17 -15.23
C PHE A 3 6.80 7.93 -15.39
N PRO A 4 6.33 6.99 -16.23
CA PRO A 4 4.90 6.66 -16.30
C PRO A 4 4.28 6.27 -14.95
N GLY A 5 4.95 5.41 -14.18
CA GLY A 5 4.46 4.95 -12.87
C GLY A 5 4.33 6.10 -11.87
N MET A 6 5.28 7.04 -11.87
CA MET A 6 5.25 8.22 -11.02
C MET A 6 4.09 9.17 -11.37
N ILE A 7 3.80 9.37 -12.67
CA ILE A 7 2.65 10.18 -13.09
C ILE A 7 1.34 9.57 -12.58
N ILE A 8 1.17 8.26 -12.74
CA ILE A 8 -0.05 7.57 -12.28
C ILE A 8 -0.21 7.74 -10.76
N LEU A 9 0.88 7.56 -9.99
CA LEU A 9 0.85 7.77 -8.54
C LEU A 9 0.50 9.23 -8.18
N ALA A 10 1.08 10.21 -8.88
CA ALA A 10 0.77 11.62 -8.68
C ALA A 10 -0.71 11.91 -8.96
N SER A 11 -1.26 11.44 -10.08
CA SER A 11 -2.67 11.63 -10.42
C SER A 11 -3.61 11.00 -9.39
N ILE A 12 -3.27 9.83 -8.83
CA ILE A 12 -4.04 9.20 -7.75
C ILE A 12 -3.99 10.07 -6.50
N PHE A 13 -2.81 10.57 -6.14
CA PHE A 13 -2.61 11.45 -4.99
C PHE A 13 -3.40 12.76 -5.13
N ASP A 14 -3.33 13.40 -6.29
CA ASP A 14 -4.10 14.61 -6.61
C ASP A 14 -5.61 14.35 -6.53
N THR A 15 -6.06 13.20 -7.02
CA THR A 15 -7.47 12.79 -6.93
C THR A 15 -7.91 12.65 -5.48
N ILE A 16 -7.09 12.01 -4.63
CA ILE A 16 -7.36 11.84 -3.20
C ILE A 16 -7.43 13.20 -2.50
N LEU A 17 -6.48 14.10 -2.78
CA LEU A 17 -6.47 15.46 -2.24
C LEU A 17 -7.71 16.25 -2.67
N ASN A 18 -8.04 16.26 -3.95
CA ASN A 18 -9.20 16.96 -4.49
C ASN A 18 -10.50 16.46 -3.84
N TYR A 19 -10.65 15.13 -3.71
CA TYR A 19 -11.81 14.55 -3.06
C TYR A 19 -11.88 14.90 -1.57
N TRP A 20 -10.73 14.91 -0.87
CA TRP A 20 -10.65 15.29 0.54
C TRP A 20 -11.04 16.75 0.76
N VAL A 21 -10.52 17.67 -0.06
CA VAL A 21 -10.88 19.10 -0.03
C VAL A 21 -12.35 19.30 -0.35
N ALA A 22 -12.87 18.68 -1.41
CA ALA A 22 -14.29 18.76 -1.77
C ALA A 22 -15.20 18.29 -0.63
N ARG A 23 -14.82 17.21 0.06
CA ARG A 23 -15.54 16.69 1.22
C ARG A 23 -15.52 17.66 2.40
N LEU A 24 -14.40 18.33 2.68
CA LEU A 24 -14.32 19.36 3.72
C LEU A 24 -15.25 20.53 3.42
N ILE A 25 -15.28 20.97 2.16
CA ILE A 25 -16.16 22.05 1.70
C ILE A 25 -17.64 21.64 1.83
N LEU A 26 -18.02 20.47 1.31
CA LEU A 26 -19.41 19.97 1.38
C LEU A 26 -19.90 19.78 2.82
N LYS A 27 -19.04 19.30 3.72
CA LYS A 27 -19.37 19.23 5.15
C LYS A 27 -19.67 20.60 5.74
N ARG A 28 -18.93 21.64 5.34
CA ARG A 28 -19.17 23.03 5.77
C ARG A 28 -20.53 23.55 5.29
N PHE A 29 -21.02 23.08 4.14
CA PHE A 29 -22.36 23.38 3.61
C PHE A 29 -23.48 22.51 4.19
N GLY A 30 -23.20 21.66 5.19
CA GLY A 30 -24.23 20.87 5.88
C GLY A 30 -24.60 19.55 5.21
N TYR A 31 -23.89 19.14 4.15
CA TYR A 31 -24.12 17.83 3.53
C TYR A 31 -23.64 16.69 4.44
N LYS A 32 -24.52 15.70 4.67
CA LYS A 32 -24.16 14.45 5.36
C LYS A 32 -23.48 13.51 4.38
N LEU A 33 -22.19 13.29 4.56
CA LEU A 33 -21.38 12.38 3.75
C LEU A 33 -21.11 11.08 4.51
N THR A 34 -21.16 9.95 3.80
CA THR A 34 -20.78 8.64 4.36
C THR A 34 -19.32 8.65 4.80
N ASN A 35 -19.03 8.09 5.98
CA ASN A 35 -17.67 8.02 6.48
C ASN A 35 -16.82 7.07 5.63
N PHE A 36 -15.53 7.38 5.49
CA PHE A 36 -14.60 6.48 4.84
C PHE A 36 -14.45 5.19 5.64
N THR A 37 -14.13 4.11 4.92
CA THR A 37 -13.63 2.90 5.56
C THR A 37 -12.37 3.23 6.35
N SER A 38 -12.33 2.79 7.60
CA SER A 38 -11.18 3.02 8.45
C SER A 38 -9.91 2.44 7.82
N PHE A 39 -8.79 3.15 7.94
CA PHE A 39 -7.53 2.77 7.29
C PHE A 39 -7.08 1.35 7.65
N PHE A 40 -7.28 0.91 8.90
CA PHE A 40 -6.93 -0.45 9.33
C PHE A 40 -7.77 -1.54 8.65
N ASN A 41 -8.85 -1.21 7.93
CA ASN A 41 -9.68 -2.16 7.18
C ASN A 41 -9.34 -2.21 5.69
N TRP A 42 -8.43 -1.38 5.21
CA TRP A 42 -8.08 -1.35 3.79
C TRP A 42 -7.36 -2.64 3.38
N ARG A 43 -7.83 -3.28 2.32
CA ARG A 43 -7.24 -4.50 1.77
C ARG A 43 -7.01 -4.37 0.28
N ALA A 44 -5.92 -4.96 -0.17
CA ALA A 44 -5.63 -5.06 -1.59
C ALA A 44 -6.58 -6.06 -2.26
N SER A 45 -6.86 -5.84 -3.55
CA SER A 45 -7.62 -6.79 -4.37
C SER A 45 -6.80 -8.06 -4.60
N LYS A 46 -7.48 -9.22 -4.71
CA LYS A 46 -6.85 -10.51 -5.01
C LYS A 46 -6.06 -10.48 -6.33
N SER A 47 -6.51 -9.69 -7.30
CA SER A 47 -5.85 -9.51 -8.60
C SER A 47 -4.45 -8.91 -8.49
N PHE A 48 -4.10 -8.24 -7.37
CA PHE A 48 -2.80 -7.60 -7.20
C PHE A 48 -1.72 -8.56 -6.72
N PHE A 49 -2.06 -9.77 -6.23
CA PHE A 49 -1.11 -10.69 -5.59
C PHE A 49 0.21 -10.88 -6.36
N GLY A 50 0.13 -11.11 -7.67
CA GLY A 50 1.30 -11.39 -8.52
C GLY A 50 1.99 -10.16 -9.11
N SER A 51 1.45 -8.95 -8.95
CA SER A 51 1.88 -7.79 -9.75
C SER A 51 3.28 -7.28 -9.38
N TYR A 52 3.63 -7.30 -8.09
CA TYR A 52 4.97 -6.92 -7.62
C TYR A 52 6.03 -7.97 -8.01
N LEU A 53 5.70 -9.26 -7.94
CA LEU A 53 6.57 -10.33 -8.43
C LEU A 53 6.75 -10.24 -9.95
N LEU A 54 5.70 -9.94 -10.69
CA LEU A 54 5.75 -9.73 -12.13
C LEU A 54 6.72 -8.60 -12.48
N GLY A 55 6.66 -7.46 -11.76
CA GLY A 55 7.62 -6.37 -11.91
C GLY A 55 9.07 -6.85 -11.74
N MET A 56 9.36 -7.60 -10.67
CA MET A 56 10.70 -8.16 -10.42
C MET A 56 11.16 -9.10 -11.54
N VAL A 57 10.29 -10.02 -11.98
CA VAL A 57 10.59 -10.96 -13.06
C VAL A 57 10.92 -10.21 -14.36
N LEU A 58 10.13 -9.20 -14.71
CA LEU A 58 10.38 -8.40 -15.92
C LEU A 58 11.68 -7.61 -15.85
N ILE A 59 12.05 -7.10 -14.67
CA ILE A 59 13.36 -6.45 -14.46
C ILE A 59 14.48 -7.46 -14.67
N ILE A 60 14.41 -8.63 -14.01
CA ILE A 60 15.43 -9.67 -14.10
C ILE A 60 15.60 -10.11 -15.56
N LEU A 61 14.52 -10.50 -16.23
CA LEU A 61 14.56 -10.90 -17.64
C LEU A 61 15.08 -9.76 -18.53
N GLY A 62 14.62 -8.53 -18.33
CA GLY A 62 15.08 -7.38 -19.09
C GLY A 62 16.57 -7.10 -18.93
N THR A 63 17.12 -7.30 -17.73
CA THR A 63 18.55 -7.17 -17.46
C THR A 63 19.36 -8.33 -18.05
N THR A 64 18.94 -9.58 -17.83
CA THR A 64 19.64 -10.78 -18.28
C THR A 64 19.71 -10.86 -19.81
N TYR A 65 18.59 -10.62 -20.49
CA TYR A 65 18.51 -10.66 -21.96
C TYR A 65 18.87 -9.32 -22.62
N LYS A 66 19.29 -8.31 -21.83
CA LYS A 66 19.63 -6.96 -22.30
C LYS A 66 18.52 -6.30 -23.15
N ILE A 67 17.25 -6.50 -22.77
CA ILE A 67 16.07 -5.92 -23.42
C ILE A 67 15.66 -4.65 -22.64
N PRO A 68 16.04 -3.44 -23.09
CA PRO A 68 15.86 -2.23 -22.28
C PRO A 68 14.39 -1.87 -22.06
N LEU A 69 13.54 -2.16 -23.04
CA LEU A 69 12.09 -1.91 -22.95
C LEU A 69 11.45 -2.75 -21.84
N LEU A 70 11.79 -4.03 -21.76
CA LEU A 70 11.26 -4.95 -20.75
C LEU A 70 11.65 -4.52 -19.34
N ASN A 71 12.91 -4.13 -19.17
CA ASN A 71 13.42 -3.60 -17.90
C ASN A 71 12.65 -2.31 -17.50
N ARG A 72 12.44 -1.38 -18.44
CA ARG A 72 11.67 -0.14 -18.17
C ARG A 72 10.23 -0.44 -17.74
N ILE A 73 9.56 -1.39 -18.37
CA ILE A 73 8.20 -1.81 -17.99
C ILE A 73 8.21 -2.38 -16.57
N GLY A 74 9.14 -3.31 -16.30
CA GLY A 74 9.30 -3.91 -14.98
C GLY A 74 9.53 -2.87 -13.88
N ILE A 75 10.42 -1.90 -14.10
CA ILE A 75 10.70 -0.80 -13.15
C ILE A 75 9.43 0.02 -12.85
N ASN A 76 8.61 0.35 -13.86
CA ASN A 76 7.39 1.12 -13.65
C ASN A 76 6.35 0.35 -12.83
N ILE A 77 6.15 -0.93 -13.15
CA ILE A 77 5.28 -1.83 -12.38
C ILE A 77 5.79 -1.94 -10.94
N GLN A 78 7.11 -2.11 -10.76
CA GLN A 78 7.73 -2.25 -9.45
C GLN A 78 7.51 -1.01 -8.58
N VAL A 79 7.75 0.19 -9.12
CA VAL A 79 7.58 1.45 -8.38
C VAL A 79 6.12 1.67 -8.02
N PHE A 80 5.21 1.47 -8.97
CA PHE A 80 3.77 1.63 -8.73
C PHE A 80 3.28 0.68 -7.63
N PHE A 81 3.55 -0.62 -7.77
CA PHE A 81 3.10 -1.60 -6.79
C PHE A 81 3.86 -1.54 -5.47
N ALA A 82 5.11 -1.08 -5.43
CA ALA A 82 5.81 -0.82 -4.17
C ALA A 82 5.03 0.17 -3.29
N VAL A 83 4.58 1.29 -3.87
CA VAL A 83 3.79 2.29 -3.13
C VAL A 83 2.43 1.73 -2.73
N VAL A 84 1.73 1.05 -3.66
CA VAL A 84 0.43 0.43 -3.37
C VAL A 84 0.52 -0.58 -2.22
N PHE A 85 1.49 -1.50 -2.28
CA PHE A 85 1.67 -2.51 -1.24
C PHE A 85 2.21 -1.93 0.07
N LEU A 86 2.97 -0.84 0.03
CA LEU A 86 3.38 -0.16 1.25
C LEU A 86 2.17 0.44 1.98
N ILE A 87 1.23 1.05 1.26
CA ILE A 87 -0.02 1.58 1.83
C ILE A 87 -0.86 0.45 2.46
N TYR A 88 -1.05 -0.66 1.76
CA TYR A 88 -1.77 -1.81 2.31
C TYR A 88 -1.02 -2.51 3.44
N GLY A 89 0.31 -2.51 3.40
CA GLY A 89 1.15 -3.05 4.45
C GLY A 89 1.05 -2.21 5.72
N LEU A 90 1.08 -0.89 5.59
CA LEU A 90 0.79 0.02 6.70
C LEU A 90 -0.63 -0.17 7.25
N SER A 91 -1.62 -0.46 6.40
CA SER A 91 -2.97 -0.81 6.84
C SER A 91 -2.99 -2.12 7.65
N LEU A 92 -2.25 -3.14 7.22
CA LEU A 92 -2.09 -4.38 7.98
C LEU A 92 -1.35 -4.14 9.30
N THR A 93 -0.28 -3.34 9.29
CA THR A 93 0.42 -2.92 10.50
C THR A 93 -0.54 -2.21 11.46
N ALA A 94 -1.36 -1.29 10.95
CA ALA A 94 -2.37 -0.60 11.74
C ALA A 94 -3.35 -1.60 12.39
N PHE A 95 -3.85 -2.57 11.63
CA PHE A 95 -4.72 -3.63 12.14
C PHE A 95 -4.05 -4.41 13.27
N ILE A 96 -2.79 -4.82 13.08
CA ILE A 96 -2.01 -5.55 14.08
C ILE A 96 -1.84 -4.71 15.35
N LEU A 97 -1.42 -3.45 15.22
CA LEU A 97 -1.17 -2.55 16.35
C LEU A 97 -2.46 -2.24 17.14
N GLU A 98 -3.59 -2.07 16.45
CA GLU A 98 -4.90 -1.94 17.12
C GLU A 98 -5.27 -3.21 17.88
N ARG A 99 -5.01 -4.37 17.28
CA ARG A 99 -5.33 -5.66 17.89
C ARG A 99 -4.52 -5.93 19.17
N PHE A 100 -3.27 -5.48 19.20
CA PHE A 100 -2.39 -5.52 20.37
C PHE A 100 -2.61 -4.33 21.34
N LYS A 101 -3.59 -3.46 21.09
CA LYS A 101 -3.90 -2.27 21.91
C LYS A 101 -2.68 -1.36 22.15
N ILE A 102 -1.82 -1.22 21.15
CA ILE A 102 -0.61 -0.39 21.23
C ILE A 102 -1.01 1.09 21.40
N LYS A 103 -0.28 1.83 22.24
CA LYS A 103 -0.53 3.27 22.46
C LYS A 103 -0.32 4.08 21.17
N ASN A 104 -1.11 5.13 20.96
CA ASN A 104 -1.08 5.94 19.74
C ASN A 104 0.30 6.55 19.43
N PHE A 105 1.06 6.98 20.45
CA PHE A 105 2.43 7.48 20.26
C PHE A 105 3.33 6.43 19.58
N LEU A 106 3.28 5.19 20.07
CA LEU A 106 4.12 4.11 19.55
C LEU A 106 3.70 3.69 18.12
N LYS A 107 2.40 3.79 17.80
CA LYS A 107 1.92 3.57 16.42
C LYS A 107 2.58 4.53 15.43
N TRP A 108 2.65 5.82 15.78
CA TRP A 108 3.31 6.82 14.94
C TRP A 108 4.81 6.56 14.78
N VAL A 109 5.50 6.18 15.86
CA VAL A 109 6.93 5.80 15.80
C VAL A 109 7.13 4.63 14.83
N ILE A 110 6.28 3.60 14.90
CA ILE A 110 6.37 2.43 14.01
C ILE A 110 6.12 2.83 12.55
N TYR A 111 5.13 3.68 12.27
CA TYR A 111 4.89 4.14 10.89
C TYR A 111 6.06 4.94 10.32
N ILE A 112 6.64 5.85 11.11
CA ILE A 112 7.83 6.60 10.71
C ILE A 112 8.97 5.62 10.44
N LEU A 113 9.22 4.68 11.36
CA LEU A 113 10.30 3.71 11.20
C LEU A 113 10.12 2.87 9.93
N VAL A 114 8.91 2.37 9.65
CA VAL A 114 8.59 1.63 8.43
C VAL A 114 8.87 2.46 7.18
N CYS A 115 8.41 3.71 7.14
CA CYS A 115 8.57 4.57 5.95
C CYS A 115 10.02 4.99 5.70
N PHE A 116 10.80 5.21 6.76
CA PHE A 116 12.19 5.70 6.63
C PHE A 116 13.24 4.59 6.59
N GLN A 117 12.91 3.37 7.03
CA GLN A 117 13.81 2.22 6.96
C GLN A 117 13.48 1.35 5.73
N PRO A 118 14.33 1.29 4.70
CA PRO A 118 14.07 0.51 3.49
C PRO A 118 13.81 -0.97 3.77
N LEU A 119 14.53 -1.55 4.73
CA LEU A 119 14.34 -2.95 5.13
C LEU A 119 12.95 -3.20 5.71
N LEU A 120 12.45 -2.32 6.58
CA LEU A 120 11.12 -2.47 7.17
C LEU A 120 10.02 -2.21 6.14
N SER A 121 10.16 -1.17 5.31
CA SER A 121 9.26 -0.92 4.19
C SER A 121 9.14 -2.15 3.29
N GLN A 122 10.28 -2.78 2.97
CA GLN A 122 10.30 -3.98 2.14
C GLN A 122 9.56 -5.13 2.82
N ILE A 123 9.85 -5.42 4.10
CA ILE A 123 9.13 -6.45 4.87
C ILE A 123 7.62 -6.20 4.86
N VAL A 124 7.20 -4.94 5.05
CA VAL A 124 5.79 -4.54 5.08
C VAL A 124 5.11 -4.72 3.71
N VAL A 125 5.81 -4.43 2.62
CA VAL A 125 5.35 -4.71 1.24
C VAL A 125 5.10 -6.20 1.04
N TRP A 126 6.07 -7.05 1.39
CA TRP A 126 5.90 -8.50 1.29
C TRP A 126 4.78 -9.02 2.20
N ALA A 127 4.66 -8.49 3.41
CA ALA A 127 3.60 -8.85 4.34
C ALA A 127 2.21 -8.51 3.77
N ALA A 128 2.05 -7.36 3.10
CA ALA A 128 0.79 -7.03 2.42
C ALA A 128 0.47 -7.95 1.24
N MET A 129 1.48 -8.36 0.46
CA MET A 129 1.28 -9.34 -0.60
C MET A 129 0.80 -10.68 -0.04
N LEU A 130 1.43 -11.15 1.05
CA LEU A 130 1.05 -12.38 1.73
C LEU A 130 -0.34 -12.28 2.39
N ASP A 131 -0.74 -11.10 2.89
CA ASP A 131 -2.07 -10.87 3.45
C ASP A 131 -3.20 -11.10 2.44
N ILE A 132 -2.95 -10.88 1.14
CA ILE A 132 -3.93 -11.18 0.09
C ILE A 132 -4.23 -12.68 0.02
N TRP A 133 -3.20 -13.51 0.17
CA TRP A 133 -3.30 -14.95 -0.03
C TRP A 133 -3.69 -15.69 1.25
N ILE A 134 -3.03 -15.36 2.37
CA ILE A 134 -3.15 -16.07 3.65
C ILE A 134 -4.28 -15.48 4.51
N ASP A 135 -4.64 -14.21 4.29
CA ASP A 135 -5.57 -13.45 5.13
C ASP A 135 -5.17 -13.46 6.62
N PHE A 136 -4.07 -12.76 6.93
CA PHE A 136 -3.54 -12.71 8.29
C PHE A 136 -4.54 -12.12 9.28
N ARG A 137 -5.39 -11.20 8.84
CA ARG A 137 -6.36 -10.55 9.72
C ARG A 137 -7.42 -11.53 10.21
N ARG A 138 -7.85 -12.47 9.35
CA ARG A 138 -8.77 -13.55 9.75
C ARG A 138 -8.10 -14.51 10.72
N LEU A 139 -6.88 -14.97 10.41
CA LEU A 139 -6.12 -15.87 11.28
C LEU A 139 -5.87 -15.27 12.65
N LEU A 140 -5.52 -13.98 12.66
CA LEU A 140 -5.40 -13.22 13.88
C LEU A 140 -6.75 -13.27 14.59
N ALA A 141 -7.83 -12.75 13.99
CA ALA A 141 -9.16 -12.65 14.60
C ALA A 141 -9.58 -13.92 15.37
N ILE A 142 -9.41 -15.10 14.78
CA ILE A 142 -9.78 -16.42 15.34
C ILE A 142 -9.00 -16.75 16.62
N ARG A 143 -7.71 -16.41 16.73
CA ARG A 143 -6.84 -16.82 17.86
C ARG A 143 -7.15 -16.16 19.21
N LYS A 144 -8.26 -15.43 19.33
CA LYS A 144 -8.67 -14.73 20.55
C LYS A 144 -10.00 -15.24 21.12
N GLU A 145 -10.67 -16.12 20.37
CA GLU A 145 -11.73 -17.00 20.88
C GLU A 145 -11.09 -18.27 21.44
#